data_AF-A0A1B7MGA3-F1
#
_entry.id   AF-A0A1B7MGA3-F1
#
_cell.length_a   1.000
_cell.length_b   1.000
_cell.length_c   1.000
_cell.angle_alpha   90.00
_cell.angle_beta   90.00
_cell.angle_gamma   90.00
#
_symmetry.space_group_name_H-M   'P 1'
#
loop_
_entity.id
_entity.type
_entity.pdbx_description
1 polymer ?
#
loop_
_entity_poly.entity_id
_entity_poly.type
_entity_poly.pdbx_seq_one_letter_code
_entity_poly.pdbx_strand_id
1 'polypeptide(L)'
;MSPQSDQEDEESPLLRPERRRTIGKTPLPWRQFSGILFLQLTEPLTTQTIAPFVPQLIRDVGVTHGDESRVGYFVGILSSVFFVAQALTTLHRNSLSDHVGRKPVILTGLFGISMSMFLFGLSETFGGLVLSRALWGALNGNSGVIKSMIMDITDSTNRPQAFGLLSLPWMTGNAIGFGHPLQFTYLCSNPQ
;
A
#
# COMPACT_ATOMS: atom_id res chain seq x y z
N MET A 1 -52.08 -54.16 26.94
CA MET A 1 -50.63 -54.34 26.83
C MET A 1 -50.23 -53.92 25.43
N SER A 2 -49.98 -52.64 25.22
CA SER A 2 -49.46 -52.08 23.98
C SER A 2 -47.98 -51.77 24.19
N PRO A 3 -47.11 -52.14 23.25
CA PRO A 3 -45.89 -51.40 23.00
C PRO A 3 -45.99 -50.81 21.58
N GLN A 4 -46.34 -49.54 21.49
CA GLN A 4 -46.05 -48.73 20.30
C GLN A 4 -44.63 -48.20 20.47
N SER A 5 -43.82 -48.46 19.46
CA SER A 5 -42.46 -47.98 19.28
C SER A 5 -42.36 -46.48 19.53
N ASP A 6 -41.49 -46.09 20.46
CA ASP A 6 -40.94 -44.75 20.55
C ASP A 6 -40.21 -44.44 19.23
N GLN A 7 -40.93 -43.81 18.30
CA GLN A 7 -40.33 -43.05 17.23
C GLN A 7 -39.69 -41.84 17.88
N GLU A 8 -38.38 -41.90 18.11
CA GLU A 8 -37.58 -40.70 18.33
C GLU A 8 -37.75 -39.83 17.09
N ASP A 9 -38.43 -38.69 17.29
CA ASP A 9 -38.66 -37.64 16.30
C ASP A 9 -37.33 -37.01 15.84
N GLU A 10 -36.58 -37.73 15.00
CA GLU A 10 -35.35 -37.26 14.31
C GLU A 10 -35.63 -36.18 13.24
N GLU A 11 -36.90 -35.84 12.98
CA GLU A 11 -37.30 -34.79 12.03
C GLU A 11 -37.52 -33.41 12.67
N SER A 12 -36.97 -33.19 13.87
CA SER A 12 -36.89 -31.84 14.45
C SER A 12 -35.64 -31.14 13.90
N PRO A 13 -35.74 -30.11 13.03
CA PRO A 13 -34.56 -29.32 12.69
C PRO A 13 -34.13 -28.56 13.96
N LEU A 14 -33.04 -29.02 14.58
CA LEU A 14 -32.36 -28.36 15.73
C LEU A 14 -31.83 -26.96 15.41
N LEU A 15 -31.95 -26.53 14.16
CA LEU A 15 -31.77 -25.15 13.78
C LEU A 15 -33.01 -24.36 14.24
N ARG A 16 -33.01 -23.95 15.52
CA ARG A 16 -33.73 -22.73 15.90
C ARG A 16 -33.42 -21.70 14.81
N PRO A 17 -34.43 -21.02 14.23
CA PRO A 17 -34.15 -19.92 13.33
C PRO A 17 -33.31 -18.95 14.14
N GLU A 18 -32.01 -18.97 13.89
CA GLU A 18 -31.05 -18.11 14.52
C GLU A 18 -31.52 -16.74 14.10
N ARG A 19 -32.22 -16.06 15.02
CA ARG A 19 -32.77 -14.73 14.82
C ARG A 19 -31.62 -13.95 14.24
N ARG A 20 -31.67 -13.69 12.93
CA ARG A 20 -30.62 -12.99 12.20
C ARG A 20 -30.53 -11.65 12.89
N ARG A 21 -29.66 -11.55 13.90
CA ARG A 21 -29.43 -10.31 14.63
C ARG A 21 -29.02 -9.38 13.51
N THR A 22 -29.88 -8.42 13.21
CA THR A 22 -29.55 -7.34 12.31
C THR A 22 -28.45 -6.59 13.04
N ILE A 23 -27.20 -7.00 12.80
CA ILE A 23 -26.04 -6.37 13.43
C ILE A 23 -26.13 -4.91 12.99
N GLY A 24 -26.48 -4.03 13.94
CA GLY A 24 -26.58 -2.60 13.69
C GLY A 24 -25.26 -2.12 13.11
N LYS A 25 -25.30 -1.32 12.03
CA LYS A 25 -24.09 -0.81 11.39
C LYS A 25 -23.32 0.05 12.41
N THR A 26 -22.20 -0.44 12.93
CA THR A 26 -21.30 0.34 13.77
C THR A 26 -20.65 1.44 12.92
N PRO A 27 -20.78 2.73 13.29
CA PRO A 27 -20.18 3.81 12.53
C PRO A 27 -18.66 3.72 12.55
N LEU A 28 -18.01 4.08 11.43
CA LEU A 28 -16.56 4.07 11.31
C LEU A 28 -15.92 5.15 12.19
N PRO A 29 -14.79 4.86 12.88
CA PRO A 29 -14.05 5.84 13.66
C PRO A 29 -13.28 6.80 12.75
N TRP A 30 -13.99 7.78 12.16
CA TRP A 30 -13.47 8.66 11.11
C TRP A 30 -12.18 9.41 11.48
N ARG A 31 -11.99 9.79 12.76
CA ARG A 31 -10.80 10.54 13.19
C ARG A 31 -9.50 9.73 13.08
N GLN A 32 -9.56 8.42 13.33
CA GLN A 32 -8.39 7.54 13.22
C GLN A 32 -8.21 7.07 11.77
N PHE A 33 -9.32 6.76 11.10
CA PHE A 33 -9.32 6.28 9.73
C PHE A 33 -8.84 7.35 8.74
N SER A 34 -9.20 8.62 8.93
CA SER A 34 -8.69 9.72 8.08
C SER A 34 -7.17 9.89 8.18
N GLY A 35 -6.59 9.77 9.38
CA GLY A 35 -5.14 9.81 9.57
C GLY A 35 -4.41 8.70 8.82
N ILE A 36 -4.99 7.50 8.79
CA ILE A 36 -4.48 6.37 8.01
C ILE A 36 -4.58 6.66 6.50
N LEU A 37 -5.68 7.22 6.02
CA LEU A 37 -5.84 7.58 4.61
C LEU A 37 -4.83 8.64 4.16
N PHE A 38 -4.62 9.69 4.97
CA PHE A 38 -3.63 10.73 4.69
C PHE A 38 -2.21 10.18 4.63
N LEU A 39 -1.86 9.30 5.57
CA LEU A 39 -0.57 8.63 5.59
C LEU A 39 -0.36 7.80 4.31
N GLN A 40 -1.42 7.11 3.88
CA GLN A 40 -1.37 6.25 2.71
C GLN A 40 -1.36 7.04 1.40
N LEU A 41 -1.80 8.30 1.41
CA LEU A 41 -1.73 9.21 0.26
C LEU A 41 -0.28 9.59 -0.10
N THR A 42 0.61 9.59 0.89
CA THR A 42 2.02 9.93 0.66
C THR A 42 2.72 8.94 -0.28
N GLU A 43 2.39 7.64 -0.20
CA GLU A 43 3.01 6.59 -1.02
C GLU A 43 2.82 6.78 -2.54
N PRO A 44 1.58 6.90 -3.07
CA PRO A 44 1.35 7.16 -4.48
C PRO A 44 1.91 8.53 -4.90
N LEU A 45 1.81 9.56 -4.06
CA LEU A 45 2.39 10.87 -4.37
C LEU A 45 3.91 10.77 -4.61
N THR A 46 4.64 10.15 -3.70
CA THR A 46 6.08 9.94 -3.84
C THR A 46 6.41 9.13 -5.09
N THR A 47 5.66 8.06 -5.37
CA THR A 47 5.88 7.21 -6.55
C THR A 47 5.69 7.98 -7.85
N GLN A 48 4.64 8.80 -7.92
CA GLN A 48 4.35 9.65 -9.07
C GLN A 48 5.39 10.76 -9.27
N THR A 49 5.90 11.32 -8.18
CA THR A 49 6.99 12.30 -8.24
C THR A 49 8.29 11.66 -8.70
N ILE A 50 8.63 10.45 -8.23
CA ILE A 50 9.90 9.78 -8.56
C ILE A 50 9.93 9.27 -10.00
N ALA A 51 8.79 8.83 -10.54
CA ALA A 51 8.68 8.24 -11.88
C ALA A 51 9.41 9.01 -13.01
N PRO A 52 9.27 10.35 -13.15
CA PRO A 52 10.01 11.11 -14.17
C PRO A 52 11.52 11.27 -13.87
N PHE A 53 11.93 11.22 -12.61
CA PHE A 53 13.34 11.42 -12.24
C PHE A 53 14.21 10.17 -12.42
N VAL A 54 13.64 8.97 -12.31
CA VAL A 54 14.43 7.72 -12.43
C VAL A 54 15.14 7.59 -13.77
N PRO A 55 14.47 7.77 -14.93
CA PRO A 55 15.12 7.66 -16.22
C PRO A 55 16.16 8.76 -16.42
N GLN A 56 15.95 9.95 -15.86
CA GLN A 56 16.90 11.05 -15.93
C GLN A 56 18.17 10.75 -15.13
N LEU A 57 18.04 10.29 -13.87
CA LEU A 57 19.18 9.88 -13.05
C LEU A 57 19.99 8.75 -13.69
N ILE A 58 19.34 7.78 -14.34
CA ILE A 58 20.06 6.71 -15.05
C ILE A 58 20.89 7.26 -16.22
N ARG A 59 20.37 8.28 -16.93
CA ARG A 59 21.12 8.97 -17.98
C ARG A 59 22.30 9.76 -17.39
N ASP A 60 22.09 10.45 -16.27
CA ASP A 60 23.11 11.29 -15.63
C ASP A 60 24.27 10.46 -15.06
N VAL A 61 24.00 9.26 -14.53
CA VAL A 61 25.04 8.32 -14.08
C VAL A 61 25.84 7.73 -15.26
N GLY A 62 25.34 7.86 -16.49
CA GLY A 62 26.08 7.48 -17.71
C GLY A 62 26.28 5.98 -17.93
N VAL A 63 25.59 5.11 -17.16
CA VAL A 63 25.73 3.63 -17.26
C VAL A 63 25.29 3.09 -18.62
N THR A 64 24.46 3.83 -19.34
CA THR A 64 23.98 3.45 -20.66
C THR A 64 24.98 3.73 -21.79
N HIS A 65 26.10 4.42 -21.53
CA HIS A 65 27.10 4.78 -22.54
C HIS A 65 26.50 5.39 -23.83
N GLY A 66 25.40 6.13 -23.72
CA GLY A 66 24.70 6.77 -24.86
C GLY A 66 23.60 5.91 -25.51
N ASP A 67 23.34 4.70 -25.03
CA ASP A 67 22.29 3.81 -25.55
C ASP A 67 20.96 4.02 -24.82
N GLU A 68 20.07 4.83 -25.38
CA GLU A 68 18.74 5.12 -24.82
C GLU A 68 17.88 3.85 -24.63
N SER A 69 18.10 2.81 -25.43
CA SER A 69 17.33 1.56 -25.33
C SER A 69 17.55 0.82 -24.00
N ARG A 70 18.70 1.06 -23.35
CA ARG A 70 19.07 0.40 -22.08
C ARG A 70 18.52 1.11 -20.85
N VAL A 71 18.04 2.36 -20.98
CA VAL A 71 17.47 3.11 -19.85
C VAL A 71 16.32 2.32 -19.22
N GLY A 72 15.42 1.77 -20.05
CA GLY A 72 14.29 0.94 -19.58
C GLY A 72 14.73 -0.31 -18.82
N TYR A 73 15.83 -0.95 -19.24
CA TYR A 73 16.38 -2.12 -18.56
C TYR A 73 16.87 -1.78 -17.15
N PHE A 74 17.61 -0.67 -16.99
CA PHE A 74 18.08 -0.23 -15.66
C PHE A 74 16.95 0.27 -14.76
N VAL A 75 15.93 0.96 -15.31
CA VAL A 75 14.70 1.30 -14.57
C VAL A 75 14.02 0.02 -14.07
N GLY A 76 13.97 -1.01 -14.91
CA GLY A 76 13.46 -2.34 -14.56
C GLY A 76 14.24 -2.97 -13.41
N ILE A 77 15.57 -2.95 -13.45
CA ILE A 77 16.42 -3.44 -12.35
C ILE A 77 16.12 -2.71 -11.04
N LEU A 78 16.08 -1.38 -11.05
CA LEU A 78 15.77 -0.59 -9.85
C LEU A 78 14.40 -0.93 -9.27
N SER A 79 13.41 -1.14 -10.14
CA SER A 79 12.05 -1.54 -9.74
C SER A 79 12.04 -2.95 -9.15
N SER A 80 12.74 -3.90 -9.77
CA SER A 80 12.87 -5.27 -9.28
C SER A 80 13.54 -5.32 -7.90
N VAL A 81 14.63 -4.57 -7.70
CA VAL A 81 15.33 -4.50 -6.41
C VAL A 81 14.39 -3.95 -5.32
N PHE A 82 13.61 -2.91 -5.65
CA PHE A 82 12.61 -2.37 -4.73
C PHE A 82 11.60 -3.46 -4.30
N PHE A 83 10.99 -4.16 -5.25
CA PHE A 83 9.98 -5.19 -4.94
C PHE A 83 10.57 -6.40 -4.21
N VAL A 84 11.79 -6.83 -4.55
CA VAL A 84 12.48 -7.91 -3.84
C VAL A 84 12.77 -7.51 -2.40
N ALA A 85 13.34 -6.32 -2.18
CA ALA A 85 13.60 -5.81 -0.83
C ALA A 85 12.31 -5.65 -0.02
N GLN A 86 11.24 -5.17 -0.66
CA GLN A 86 9.92 -5.06 -0.06
C GLN A 86 9.37 -6.44 0.31
N ALA A 87 9.42 -7.43 -0.58
CA ALA A 87 8.92 -8.78 -0.31
C ALA A 87 9.62 -9.43 0.89
N LEU A 88 10.95 -9.32 0.97
CA LEU A 88 11.74 -9.86 2.07
C LEU A 88 11.43 -9.17 3.41
N THR A 89 11.25 -7.86 3.39
CA THR A 89 11.13 -7.06 4.63
C THR A 89 9.68 -6.91 5.12
N THR A 90 8.70 -7.05 4.22
CA THR A 90 7.27 -6.82 4.54
C THR A 90 6.79 -7.74 5.66
N LEU A 91 7.09 -9.04 5.60
CA LEU A 91 6.70 -9.97 6.67
C LEU A 91 7.33 -9.62 8.01
N HIS A 92 8.61 -9.27 7.99
CA HIS A 92 9.35 -8.92 9.20
C HIS A 92 8.79 -7.66 9.86
N ARG A 93 8.50 -6.61 9.07
CA ARG A 93 7.92 -5.36 9.59
C ARG A 93 6.48 -5.48 10.04
N ASN A 94 5.69 -6.33 9.39
CA ASN A 94 4.33 -6.62 9.85
C ASN A 94 4.38 -7.26 11.24
N SER A 95 5.22 -8.28 11.45
CA SER A 95 5.38 -8.91 12.77
C SER A 95 5.97 -7.96 13.81
N LEU A 96 6.94 -7.11 13.42
CA LEU A 96 7.53 -6.11 14.30
C LEU A 96 6.50 -5.08 14.79
N SER A 97 5.55 -4.70 13.93
CA SER A 97 4.46 -3.79 14.31
C SER A 97 3.54 -4.36 15.40
N ASP A 98 3.39 -5.68 15.44
CA ASP A 98 2.52 -6.32 16.43
C ASP A 98 3.18 -6.33 17.81
N HIS A 99 4.51 -6.33 17.89
CA HIS A 99 5.28 -6.35 19.15
C HIS A 99 5.65 -4.95 19.68
N VAL A 100 6.09 -4.03 18.80
CA VAL A 100 6.57 -2.69 19.18
C VAL A 100 5.43 -1.67 19.25
N GLY A 101 4.27 -2.00 18.66
CA GLY A 101 3.13 -1.12 18.52
C GLY A 101 3.09 -0.42 17.16
N ARG A 102 1.88 -0.15 16.70
CA ARG A 102 1.58 0.27 15.31
C ARG A 102 2.06 1.69 14.98
N LYS A 103 2.02 2.61 15.96
CA LYS A 103 2.37 4.03 15.81
C LYS A 103 3.88 4.28 15.55
N PRO A 104 4.82 3.72 16.35
CA PRO A 104 6.25 3.93 16.12
C PRO A 104 6.75 3.28 14.82
N VAL A 105 6.20 2.13 14.43
CA VAL A 105 6.62 1.43 13.19
C VAL A 105 6.27 2.19 11.92
N ILE A 106 5.16 2.94 11.93
CA ILE A 106 4.84 3.88 10.86
C ILE A 106 5.86 5.02 10.81
N LEU A 107 6.15 5.65 11.94
CA LEU A 107 7.03 6.82 12.00
C LEU A 107 8.47 6.48 11.57
N THR A 108 9.01 5.35 12.03
CA THR A 108 10.33 4.88 11.60
C THR A 108 10.36 4.52 10.13
N GLY A 109 9.26 3.97 9.60
CA GLY A 109 9.07 3.73 8.16
C GLY A 109 9.11 5.03 7.36
N LEU A 110 8.35 6.04 7.78
CA LEU A 110 8.34 7.36 7.11
C LEU A 110 9.71 8.03 7.13
N PHE A 111 10.35 8.06 8.30
CA PHE A 111 11.70 8.61 8.43
C PHE A 111 12.70 7.89 7.53
N GLY A 112 12.63 6.56 7.50
CA GLY A 112 13.45 5.72 6.64
C GLY A 112 13.24 5.97 5.15
N ILE A 113 11.97 6.12 4.72
CA ILE A 113 11.62 6.46 3.34
C ILE A 113 12.13 7.86 2.98
N SER A 114 11.96 8.86 3.86
CA SER A 114 12.47 10.21 3.64
C SER A 114 13.99 10.21 3.48
N MET A 115 14.71 9.50 4.36
CA MET A 115 16.17 9.37 4.28
C MET A 115 16.60 8.66 2.99
N SER A 116 15.87 7.63 2.57
CA SER A 116 16.12 6.91 1.32
C SER A 116 15.90 7.80 0.09
N MET A 117 14.89 8.69 0.11
CA MET A 117 14.67 9.69 -0.95
C MET A 117 15.81 10.71 -1.03
N PHE A 118 16.32 11.18 0.10
CA PHE A 118 17.49 12.05 0.11
C PHE A 118 18.71 11.34 -0.49
N LEU A 119 19.00 10.11 -0.07
CA LEU A 119 20.10 9.32 -0.63
C LEU A 119 19.91 9.06 -2.14
N PHE A 120 18.68 8.83 -2.59
CA PHE A 120 18.37 8.64 -4.00
C PHE A 120 18.67 9.89 -4.83
N GLY A 121 18.31 11.08 -4.33
CA GLY A 121 18.56 12.35 -5.03
C GLY A 121 20.02 12.80 -5.03
N LEU A 122 20.80 12.44 -4.00
CA LEU A 122 22.24 12.76 -3.91
C LEU A 122 23.15 11.71 -4.59
N SER A 123 22.59 10.61 -5.09
CA SER A 123 23.40 9.51 -5.61
C SER A 123 23.85 9.75 -7.05
N GLU A 124 25.15 9.90 -7.24
CA GLU A 124 25.80 10.03 -8.56
C GLU A 124 26.27 8.69 -9.15
N THR A 125 26.04 7.57 -8.45
CA THR A 125 26.45 6.23 -8.90
C THR A 125 25.26 5.28 -8.99
N PHE A 126 25.35 4.28 -9.87
CA PHE A 126 24.28 3.30 -10.03
C PHE A 126 24.12 2.42 -8.79
N GLY A 127 25.23 2.07 -8.12
CA GLY A 127 25.20 1.34 -6.86
C GLY A 127 24.45 2.10 -5.76
N GLY A 128 24.64 3.42 -5.66
CA GLY A 128 23.89 4.26 -4.71
C GLY A 128 22.39 4.35 -5.03
N LEU A 129 22.02 4.38 -6.32
CA LEU A 129 20.61 4.30 -6.74
C LEU A 129 19.99 2.95 -6.39
N VAL A 130 20.71 1.84 -6.60
CA VAL A 130 20.26 0.49 -6.22
C VAL A 130 20.07 0.38 -4.70
N LEU A 131 21.04 0.85 -3.91
CA LEU A 131 20.99 0.80 -2.46
C LEU A 131 19.85 1.64 -1.89
N SER A 132 19.70 2.87 -2.36
CA SER A 132 18.59 3.75 -1.95
C SER A 132 17.23 3.16 -2.32
N ARG A 133 17.11 2.47 -3.46
CA ARG A 133 15.88 1.75 -3.84
C ARG A 133 15.62 0.51 -2.99
N ALA A 134 16.65 -0.25 -2.65
CA ALA A 134 16.53 -1.37 -1.74
C ALA A 134 16.09 -0.89 -0.34
N LEU A 135 16.69 0.19 0.18
CA LEU A 135 16.30 0.80 1.44
C LEU A 135 14.86 1.31 1.40
N TRP A 136 14.48 2.00 0.32
CA TRP A 136 13.10 2.44 0.14
C TRP A 136 12.13 1.26 0.17
N GLY A 137 12.39 0.18 -0.57
CA GLY A 137 11.56 -1.03 -0.59
C GLY A 137 11.47 -1.72 0.77
N ALA A 138 12.61 -1.89 1.46
CA ALA A 138 12.65 -2.47 2.80
C ALA A 138 11.84 -1.64 3.82
N LEU A 139 11.89 -0.31 3.69
CA LEU A 139 11.22 0.65 4.57
C LEU A 139 9.81 1.02 4.07
N ASN A 140 9.32 0.43 2.98
CA ASN A 140 7.98 0.64 2.42
C ASN A 140 7.08 -0.62 2.60
N GLY A 141 7.11 -1.24 3.78
CA GLY A 141 6.25 -2.38 4.16
C GLY A 141 4.96 -1.98 4.87
N ASN A 142 4.48 -0.74 4.66
CA ASN A 142 3.48 -0.12 5.54
C ASN A 142 2.06 -0.59 5.23
N SER A 143 1.81 -1.06 4.00
CA SER A 143 0.47 -1.44 3.54
C SER A 143 -0.11 -2.63 4.32
N GLY A 144 0.74 -3.56 4.80
CA GLY A 144 0.32 -4.66 5.67
C GLY A 144 -0.07 -4.17 7.07
N VAL A 145 0.78 -3.32 7.66
CA VAL A 145 0.55 -2.71 8.97
C VAL A 145 -0.73 -1.88 8.98
N ILE A 146 -1.00 -1.11 7.93
CA ILE A 146 -2.23 -0.30 7.80
C ILE A 146 -3.48 -1.18 7.74
N LYS A 147 -3.47 -2.26 6.95
CA LYS A 147 -4.62 -3.20 6.90
C LYS A 147 -4.88 -3.81 8.27
N SER A 148 -3.82 -4.17 9.00
CA SER A 148 -3.92 -4.69 10.35
C SER A 148 -4.45 -3.63 11.34
N MET A 149 -4.03 -2.35 11.23
CA MET A 149 -4.60 -1.23 12.00
C MET A 149 -6.10 -1.04 11.77
N ILE A 150 -6.53 -1.16 10.50
CA ILE A 150 -7.94 -1.03 10.16
C ILE A 150 -8.73 -2.18 10.79
N MET A 151 -8.22 -3.41 10.73
CA MET A 151 -8.85 -4.57 11.34
C MET A 151 -9.04 -4.45 12.86
N ASP A 152 -8.14 -3.74 13.55
CA ASP A 152 -8.26 -3.48 14.99
C ASP A 152 -9.33 -2.44 15.34
N ILE A 153 -9.57 -1.45 14.46
CA ILE A 153 -10.53 -0.36 14.70
C ILE A 153 -11.90 -0.62 14.03
N THR A 154 -12.03 -1.71 13.27
CA THR A 154 -13.24 -2.04 12.49
C THR A 154 -13.81 -3.42 12.86
N ASP A 155 -15.14 -3.49 12.88
CA ASP A 155 -15.93 -4.68 13.11
C ASP A 155 -16.36 -5.34 11.80
N SER A 156 -16.86 -6.58 11.88
CA SER A 156 -17.36 -7.34 10.72
C SER A 156 -18.40 -6.56 9.88
N THR A 157 -19.15 -5.63 10.48
CA THR A 157 -20.19 -4.85 9.82
C THR A 157 -19.67 -3.65 9.03
N ASN A 158 -18.52 -3.07 9.41
CA ASN A 158 -17.96 -1.86 8.79
C ASN A 158 -16.62 -2.10 8.07
N ARG A 159 -15.97 -3.26 8.28
CA ARG A 159 -14.79 -3.71 7.52
C ARG A 159 -14.95 -3.57 6.00
N PRO A 160 -16.03 -4.06 5.35
CA PRO A 160 -16.15 -3.95 3.89
C PRO A 160 -16.09 -2.51 3.40
N GLN A 161 -16.71 -1.59 4.15
CA GLN A 161 -16.69 -0.16 3.83
C GLN A 161 -15.29 0.44 4.03
N ALA A 162 -14.61 0.11 5.13
CA ALA A 162 -13.26 0.59 5.40
C ALA A 162 -12.24 0.10 4.35
N PHE A 163 -12.29 -1.18 3.97
CA PHE A 163 -11.43 -1.73 2.93
C PHE A 163 -11.74 -1.16 1.53
N GLY A 164 -13.01 -0.84 1.25
CA GLY A 164 -13.37 -0.14 0.00
C GLY A 164 -12.75 1.26 -0.10
N LEU A 165 -12.63 1.97 1.03
CA LEU A 165 -12.04 3.30 1.10
C LEU A 165 -10.50 3.31 1.03
N LEU A 166 -9.84 2.15 1.21
CA LEU A 166 -8.38 2.05 1.11
C LEU A 166 -7.83 2.30 -0.31
N SER A 167 -8.67 2.21 -1.34
CA SER A 167 -8.24 2.50 -2.71
C SER A 167 -8.18 4.01 -2.99
N LEU A 168 -8.89 4.84 -2.21
CA LEU A 168 -8.98 6.28 -2.44
C LEU A 168 -7.61 7.00 -2.45
N PRO A 169 -6.67 6.72 -1.53
CA PRO A 169 -5.36 7.36 -1.54
C PRO A 169 -4.58 7.07 -2.82
N TRP A 170 -4.61 5.83 -3.30
CA TRP A 170 -3.96 5.45 -4.57
C TRP A 170 -4.61 6.13 -5.78
N MET A 171 -5.94 6.18 -5.81
CA MET A 171 -6.67 6.86 -6.89
C MET A 171 -6.37 8.35 -6.93
N THR A 172 -6.40 9.01 -5.76
CA THR A 172 -6.15 10.45 -5.63
C THR A 172 -4.70 10.82 -5.91
N GLY A 173 -3.73 10.05 -5.39
CA GLY A 173 -2.31 10.26 -5.68
C GLY A 173 -1.99 10.10 -7.17
N ASN A 174 -2.55 9.07 -7.82
CA ASN A 174 -2.39 8.87 -9.26
C ASN A 174 -3.04 9.99 -10.08
N ALA A 175 -4.23 10.45 -9.69
CA ALA A 175 -4.92 11.55 -10.35
C ALA A 175 -4.10 12.85 -10.28
N ILE A 176 -3.51 13.18 -9.13
CA ILE A 176 -2.65 14.36 -8.96
C ILE A 176 -1.36 14.22 -9.79
N GLY A 177 -0.72 13.04 -9.74
CA GLY A 177 0.55 12.80 -10.42
C GLY A 177 0.45 12.77 -11.95
N PHE A 178 -0.55 12.09 -12.51
CA PHE A 178 -0.75 12.01 -13.97
C PHE A 178 -1.53 13.21 -14.54
N GLY A 179 -2.42 13.81 -13.75
CA GLY A 179 -3.34 14.85 -14.21
C GLY A 179 -2.68 16.19 -14.52
N HIS A 180 -1.49 16.48 -14.00
CA HIS A 180 -0.82 17.75 -14.29
C HIS A 180 0.08 17.68 -15.54
N PRO A 181 0.99 16.70 -15.73
CA PRO A 181 1.94 16.76 -16.85
C PRO A 181 1.32 16.41 -18.20
N LEU A 182 0.41 15.43 -18.26
CA LEU A 182 -0.17 14.98 -19.53
C LEU A 182 -1.26 15.93 -20.03
N GLN A 183 -2.04 16.53 -19.12
CA GLN A 183 -3.06 17.50 -19.51
C GLN A 183 -2.43 18.83 -19.94
N PHE A 184 -1.34 19.27 -19.29
CA PHE A 184 -0.56 20.43 -19.77
C PHE A 184 0.15 20.15 -21.09
N THR A 185 0.74 18.96 -21.27
CA THR A 185 1.41 18.62 -22.54
C THR A 185 0.39 18.48 -23.68
N TYR A 186 -0.80 17.92 -23.43
CA TYR A 186 -1.88 17.90 -24.43
C TYR A 186 -2.43 19.30 -24.74
N LEU A 187 -2.57 20.18 -23.74
CA LEU A 187 -3.01 21.56 -23.95
C LEU A 187 -1.95 22.42 -24.67
N CYS A 188 -0.66 22.17 -24.43
CA CYS A 188 0.44 22.87 -25.12
C CYS A 188 0.75 22.28 -26.51
N SER A 189 0.47 21.01 -26.77
CA SER A 189 0.69 20.36 -28.06
C SER A 189 -0.43 20.62 -29.08
N ASN A 190 -1.56 21.20 -28.67
CA ASN A 190 -2.65 21.56 -29.56
C ASN A 190 -3.09 23.01 -29.30
N PRO A 191 -2.26 24.01 -29.65
CA PRO A 191 -2.71 25.38 -29.69
C PRO A 191 -3.64 25.52 -30.90
N GLN A 192 -4.91 25.80 -30.64
CA GLN A 192 -5.78 26.40 -31.64
C GLN A 192 -5.21 27.76 -32.05
#